data_AF-E8KIU4-F1
#
_entry.id   AF-E8KIU4-F1
#
_cell.length_a   1.000
_cell.length_b   1.000
_cell.length_c   1.000
_cell.angle_alpha   90.00
_cell.angle_beta   90.00
_cell.angle_gamma   90.00
#
_symmetry.space_group_name_H-M   'P 1'
#
loop_
_entity.id
_entity.type
_entity.pdbx_description
1 polymer ?
#
loop_
_entity_poly.entity_id
_entity_poly.type
_entity_poly.pdbx_seq_one_letter_code
_entity_poly.pdbx_strand_id
1 'polypeptide(L)'
;MYLNFNTQIPMKKQPLNICILRLSAIGDVCHTLAVVQAIQRQYPDAKISWIIGKTEAMLIQGLENVELIPYDKKTGWKGIFTLWKALANKRFDFLLNMQTAFRASMISLGIKATKKIGFNRDRAREMQWLFTNAKVEMTTSPHVLDGQMMFAKAIGVTDLTPCWSLPLSQSDLDYSATFIDKTKKNVLISPCSSKKEKDWGAESNAEIAQWLTA
;
A
#
# COMPACT_ATOMS: atom_id res chain seq x y z
N MET A 1 -9.44 27.97 -7.22
CA MET A 1 -9.74 28.29 -5.81
C MET A 1 -8.89 27.36 -4.95
N TYR A 2 -7.70 27.84 -4.57
CA TYR A 2 -6.74 27.08 -3.77
C TYR A 2 -7.27 26.99 -2.33
N LEU A 3 -7.50 25.78 -1.83
CA LEU A 3 -7.84 25.57 -0.43
C LEU A 3 -6.54 25.67 0.39
N ASN A 4 -6.53 26.61 1.34
CA ASN A 4 -5.48 26.75 2.35
C ASN A 4 -5.37 25.44 3.16
N PHE A 5 -4.29 24.68 2.96
CA PHE A 5 -3.92 23.55 3.81
C PHE A 5 -3.25 24.06 5.08
N ASN A 6 -4.01 24.76 5.93
CA ASN A 6 -3.58 25.10 7.28
C ASN A 6 -4.44 24.35 8.30
N THR A 7 -4.64 23.04 8.09
CA THR A 7 -5.19 22.21 9.16
C THR A 7 -4.04 21.78 10.06
N GLN A 8 -3.73 22.63 11.04
CA GLN A 8 -3.10 22.14 12.26
C GLN A 8 -3.94 20.96 12.74
N ILE A 9 -3.36 19.76 12.73
CA ILE A 9 -3.98 18.60 13.34
C ILE A 9 -4.14 18.99 14.81
N PRO A 10 -5.36 19.10 15.35
CA PRO A 10 -5.53 19.44 16.76
C PRO A 10 -4.69 18.44 17.54
N MET A 11 -3.81 18.92 18.43
CA MET A 11 -2.94 18.08 19.26
C MET A 11 -3.81 17.12 20.05
N LYS A 12 -4.06 15.95 19.48
CA LYS A 12 -5.01 14.99 20.00
C LYS A 12 -4.27 14.30 21.14
N LYS A 13 -4.85 14.35 22.33
CA LYS A 13 -4.33 13.67 23.53
C LYS A 13 -4.31 12.13 23.41
N GLN A 14 -4.69 11.59 22.26
CA GLN A 14 -4.81 10.17 21.96
C GLN A 14 -4.13 9.88 20.62
N PRO A 15 -3.57 8.67 20.44
CA PRO A 15 -2.90 8.32 19.20
C PRO A 15 -3.81 8.43 17.97
N LEU A 16 -3.24 8.82 16.84
CA LEU A 16 -3.96 8.90 15.57
C LEU A 16 -4.45 7.51 15.15
N ASN A 17 -5.72 7.39 14.77
CA ASN A 17 -6.27 6.15 14.22
C ASN A 17 -6.39 6.29 12.70
N ILE A 18 -5.62 5.49 11.96
CA ILE A 18 -5.48 5.63 10.50
C ILE A 18 -5.90 4.32 9.84
N CYS A 19 -6.84 4.41 8.90
CA CYS A 19 -7.18 3.29 8.03
C CYS A 19 -6.51 3.49 6.67
N ILE A 20 -5.85 2.46 6.17
CA ILE A 20 -5.25 2.43 4.83
C ILE A 20 -6.03 1.43 3.99
N LEU A 21 -6.34 1.80 2.75
CA LEU A 21 -7.05 0.93 1.81
C LEU A 21 -6.24 0.81 0.51
N ARG A 22 -5.55 -0.32 0.37
CA ARG A 22 -4.81 -0.71 -0.84
C ARG A 22 -4.92 -2.22 -1.02
N LEU A 23 -5.62 -2.66 -2.07
CA LEU A 23 -5.95 -4.08 -2.24
C LEU A 23 -4.99 -4.83 -3.16
N SER A 24 -4.26 -4.13 -4.05
CA SER A 24 -3.43 -4.70 -5.13
C SER A 24 -2.75 -3.59 -5.92
N ALA A 25 -1.80 -3.83 -6.82
CA ALA A 25 -1.01 -5.05 -6.97
C ALA A 25 0.20 -5.02 -6.03
N ILE A 26 1.00 -6.09 -6.01
CA ILE A 26 2.18 -6.22 -5.13
C ILE A 26 3.11 -5.00 -5.20
N GLY A 27 3.44 -4.49 -6.40
CA GLY A 27 4.32 -3.32 -6.53
C GLY A 27 3.76 -2.08 -5.86
N ASP A 28 2.45 -1.84 -5.97
CA ASP A 28 1.81 -0.72 -5.28
C ASP A 28 1.65 -0.93 -3.77
N VAL A 29 1.58 -2.18 -3.32
CA VAL A 29 1.63 -2.50 -1.88
C VAL A 29 3.01 -2.18 -1.33
N CYS A 30 4.10 -2.45 -2.06
CA CYS A 30 5.44 -2.00 -1.69
C CYS A 30 5.52 -0.47 -1.63
N HIS A 31 4.92 0.25 -2.58
CA HIS A 31 4.86 1.72 -2.49
C HIS A 31 4.04 2.20 -1.29
N THR A 32 2.92 1.54 -1.00
CA THR A 32 2.08 1.86 0.16
C THR A 32 2.82 1.59 1.47
N LEU A 33 3.68 0.57 1.53
CA LEU A 33 4.55 0.30 2.69
C LEU A 33 5.47 1.49 2.97
N ALA A 34 6.05 2.12 1.95
CA ALA A 34 6.87 3.32 2.15
C ALA A 34 6.06 4.50 2.73
N VAL A 35 4.80 4.64 2.31
CA VAL A 35 3.88 5.63 2.88
C VAL A 35 3.59 5.31 4.35
N VAL A 36 3.31 4.04 4.68
CA VAL A 36 3.12 3.58 6.07
C VAL A 36 4.33 3.88 6.92
N GLN A 37 5.53 3.60 6.43
CA GLN A 37 6.76 3.81 7.19
C GLN A 37 7.07 5.29 7.38
N ALA A 38 6.77 6.15 6.41
CA ALA A 38 6.82 7.60 6.61
C ALA A 38 5.86 8.07 7.71
N ILE A 39 4.64 7.51 7.75
CA ILE A 39 3.66 7.79 8.81
C ILE A 39 4.17 7.31 10.17
N GLN A 40 4.69 6.08 10.27
CA GLN A 40 5.21 5.52 11.52
C GLN A 40 6.39 6.34 12.08
N ARG A 41 7.29 6.84 11.21
CA ARG A 41 8.40 7.70 11.64
C ARG A 41 7.91 9.00 12.31
N GLN A 42 6.90 9.64 11.73
CA GLN A 42 6.36 10.90 12.27
C GLN A 42 5.40 10.68 13.45
N TYR A 43 4.63 9.60 13.41
CA TYR A 43 3.58 9.27 14.36
C TYR A 43 3.76 7.84 14.91
N PRO A 44 4.77 7.61 15.77
CA PRO A 44 5.13 6.27 16.25
C PRO A 44 4.00 5.56 17.02
N ASP A 45 3.15 6.32 17.71
CA ASP A 45 2.02 5.76 18.47
C ASP A 45 0.77 5.52 17.61
N ALA A 46 0.77 5.90 16.33
CA ALA A 46 -0.41 5.80 15.48
C ALA A 46 -0.91 4.35 15.37
N LYS A 47 -2.21 4.17 15.52
CA LYS A 47 -2.89 2.90 15.30
C LYS A 47 -3.24 2.79 13.83
N ILE A 48 -2.49 1.99 13.09
CA ILE A 48 -2.67 1.81 11.65
C ILE A 48 -3.42 0.49 11.39
N SER A 49 -4.58 0.58 10.77
CA SER A 49 -5.30 -0.58 10.22
C SER A 49 -5.20 -0.55 8.69
N TRP A 50 -4.72 -1.62 8.05
CA TRP A 50 -4.55 -1.67 6.60
C TRP A 50 -5.45 -2.75 5.99
N ILE A 51 -6.50 -2.32 5.29
CA ILE A 51 -7.33 -3.18 4.45
C ILE A 51 -6.57 -3.52 3.17
N ILE A 52 -6.15 -4.78 3.06
CA ILE A 52 -5.25 -5.28 2.02
C ILE A 52 -5.79 -6.55 1.38
N GLY A 53 -5.45 -6.83 0.12
CA GLY A 53 -5.83 -8.07 -0.53
C GLY A 53 -5.20 -9.29 0.17
N LYS A 54 -5.93 -10.41 0.26
CA LYS A 54 -5.45 -11.62 0.98
C LYS A 54 -4.07 -12.10 0.51
N THR A 55 -3.83 -12.13 -0.80
CA THR A 55 -2.54 -12.55 -1.37
C THR A 55 -1.44 -11.54 -1.02
N GLU A 56 -1.72 -10.26 -1.19
CA GLU A 56 -0.75 -9.19 -0.92
C GLU A 56 -0.42 -9.05 0.58
N ALA A 57 -1.37 -9.39 1.47
CA ALA A 57 -1.15 -9.39 2.91
C ALA A 57 -0.04 -10.35 3.35
N MET A 58 0.16 -11.46 2.62
CA MET A 58 1.22 -12.42 2.92
C MET A 58 2.62 -11.83 2.74
N LEU A 59 2.79 -10.88 1.80
CA LEU A 59 4.08 -10.25 1.52
C LEU A 59 4.57 -9.35 2.67
N ILE A 60 3.64 -8.75 3.41
CA ILE A 60 3.94 -7.80 4.50
C ILE A 60 3.48 -8.33 5.86
N GLN A 61 3.29 -9.65 5.95
CA GLN A 61 2.89 -10.29 7.20
C GLN A 61 3.99 -10.10 8.25
N GLY A 62 3.59 -9.69 9.46
CA GLY A 62 4.54 -9.37 10.53
C GLY A 62 5.03 -7.92 10.53
N LEU A 63 4.47 -7.04 9.70
CA LEU A 63 4.76 -5.61 9.76
C LEU A 63 4.38 -5.05 11.15
N GLU A 64 5.37 -4.49 11.83
CA GLU A 64 5.20 -3.96 13.19
C GLU A 64 4.22 -2.79 13.21
N ASN A 65 3.44 -2.69 14.30
CA ASN A 65 2.50 -1.59 14.55
C ASN A 65 1.48 -1.35 13.43
N VAL A 66 1.16 -2.38 12.65
CA VAL A 66 0.11 -2.35 11.62
C VAL A 66 -0.81 -3.55 11.78
N GLU A 67 -2.10 -3.29 11.96
CA GLU A 67 -3.15 -4.31 11.91
C GLU A 67 -3.54 -4.54 10.45
N LEU A 68 -3.07 -5.64 9.85
CA LEU A 68 -3.50 -6.06 8.53
C LEU A 68 -4.92 -6.64 8.60
N ILE A 69 -5.79 -6.19 7.69
CA ILE A 69 -7.15 -6.69 7.53
C ILE A 69 -7.28 -7.29 6.13
N PRO A 70 -7.03 -8.60 5.97
CA PRO A 70 -7.08 -9.27 4.69
C PRO A 70 -8.51 -9.26 4.11
N TYR A 71 -8.63 -8.84 2.85
CA TYR A 71 -9.85 -8.85 2.07
C TYR A 71 -9.71 -9.83 0.90
N ASP A 72 -10.58 -10.84 0.88
CA ASP A 72 -10.65 -11.79 -0.23
C ASP A 72 -11.56 -11.23 -1.34
N LYS A 73 -10.94 -10.83 -2.45
CA LYS A 73 -11.60 -10.24 -3.62
C LYS A 73 -12.65 -11.18 -4.24
N LYS A 74 -12.52 -12.50 -4.04
CA LYS A 74 -13.44 -13.52 -4.57
C LYS A 74 -14.77 -13.56 -3.85
N THR A 75 -14.85 -13.04 -2.63
CA THR A 75 -16.06 -13.06 -1.79
C THR A 75 -17.14 -12.06 -2.23
N GLY A 76 -16.85 -11.20 -3.22
CA GLY A 76 -17.84 -10.29 -3.79
C GLY A 76 -18.40 -9.30 -2.76
N TRP A 77 -19.71 -9.07 -2.82
CA TRP A 77 -20.43 -8.18 -1.91
C TRP A 77 -20.50 -8.70 -0.48
N LYS A 78 -20.61 -10.02 -0.29
CA LYS A 78 -20.63 -10.63 1.06
C LYS A 78 -19.39 -10.24 1.85
N GLY A 79 -18.20 -10.29 1.22
CA GLY A 79 -16.96 -9.84 1.86
C GLY A 79 -16.96 -8.36 2.24
N ILE A 80 -17.58 -7.50 1.42
CA ILE A 80 -17.69 -6.07 1.72
C ILE A 80 -18.54 -5.86 2.99
N PHE A 81 -19.70 -6.52 3.09
CA PHE A 81 -20.55 -6.43 4.27
C PHE A 81 -19.89 -7.02 5.53
N THR A 82 -19.20 -8.16 5.39
CA THR A 82 -18.42 -8.76 6.49
C THR A 82 -17.35 -7.80 6.99
N LEU A 83 -16.60 -7.17 6.07
CA LEU A 83 -15.59 -6.17 6.39
C LEU A 83 -16.21 -4.97 7.12
N TRP A 84 -17.33 -4.44 6.63
CA TRP A 84 -18.04 -3.34 7.30
C TRP A 84 -18.52 -3.72 8.70
N LYS A 85 -19.05 -4.94 8.87
CA LYS A 85 -19.46 -5.44 10.19
C LYS A 85 -18.28 -5.54 11.14
N ALA A 86 -17.14 -6.07 10.68
CA ALA A 86 -15.91 -6.17 11.48
C ALA A 86 -15.38 -4.80 11.91
N LEU A 87 -15.56 -3.76 11.08
CA LEU A 87 -15.08 -2.41 11.34
C LEU A 87 -16.16 -1.47 11.89
N ALA A 88 -17.37 -1.97 12.17
CA ALA A 88 -18.52 -1.14 12.55
C ALA A 88 -18.29 -0.32 13.82
N ASN A 89 -17.50 -0.86 14.76
CA ASN A 89 -17.17 -0.23 16.03
C ASN A 89 -15.86 0.56 16.02
N LYS A 90 -15.13 0.56 14.89
CA LYS A 90 -13.91 1.37 14.74
C LYS A 90 -14.24 2.73 14.14
N ARG A 91 -13.55 3.77 14.59
CA ARG A 91 -13.58 5.11 14.01
C ARG A 91 -12.16 5.56 13.75
N PHE A 92 -11.94 6.14 12.58
CA PHE A 92 -10.64 6.61 12.15
C PHE A 92 -10.62 8.13 12.03
N ASP A 93 -9.46 8.71 12.32
CA ASP A 93 -9.19 10.11 11.99
C ASP A 93 -9.07 10.27 10.48
N PHE A 94 -8.34 9.34 9.85
CA PHE A 94 -8.07 9.33 8.43
C PHE A 94 -8.35 7.97 7.81
N LEU A 95 -9.00 7.97 6.66
CA LEU A 95 -8.98 6.88 5.70
C LEU A 95 -8.14 7.32 4.50
N LEU A 96 -7.05 6.62 4.23
CA LEU A 96 -6.22 6.79 3.05
C LEU A 96 -6.69 5.78 1.99
N ASN A 97 -7.60 6.22 1.11
CA ASN A 97 -8.08 5.40 -0.02
C ASN A 97 -7.06 5.47 -1.17
N MET A 98 -6.04 4.63 -1.06
CA MET A 98 -4.90 4.58 -1.98
C MET A 98 -5.17 3.66 -3.18
N GLN A 99 -6.42 3.28 -3.44
CA GLN A 99 -6.81 2.44 -4.57
C GLN A 99 -7.90 3.12 -5.41
N THR A 100 -7.61 3.36 -6.68
CA THR A 100 -8.56 4.06 -7.58
C THR A 100 -9.71 3.18 -8.06
N ALA A 101 -9.63 1.86 -7.88
CA ALA A 101 -10.64 0.93 -8.37
C ALA A 101 -11.96 1.07 -7.58
N PHE A 102 -13.08 0.98 -8.29
CA PHE A 102 -14.45 1.15 -7.82
C PHE A 102 -14.76 0.23 -6.64
N ARG A 103 -14.22 -0.99 -6.64
CA ARG A 103 -14.36 -1.91 -5.49
C ARG A 103 -13.82 -1.32 -4.19
N ALA A 104 -12.66 -0.68 -4.24
CA ALA A 104 -12.10 -0.02 -3.06
C ALA A 104 -12.93 1.23 -2.69
N SER A 105 -13.38 1.99 -3.68
CA SER A 105 -14.32 3.09 -3.48
C SER A 105 -15.61 2.64 -2.77
N MET A 106 -16.19 1.49 -3.17
CA MET A 106 -17.34 0.90 -2.49
C MET A 106 -16.99 0.50 -1.05
N ILE A 107 -15.88 -0.21 -0.82
CA ILE A 107 -15.44 -0.59 0.53
C ILE A 107 -15.32 0.65 1.43
N SER A 108 -14.79 1.76 0.90
CA SER A 108 -14.58 3.00 1.66
C SER A 108 -15.86 3.60 2.24
N LEU A 109 -17.04 3.31 1.67
CA LEU A 109 -18.32 3.83 2.15
C LEU A 109 -18.63 3.38 3.58
N GLY A 110 -18.44 2.10 3.88
CA GLY A 110 -18.70 1.54 5.22
C GLY A 110 -17.60 1.82 6.25
N ILE A 111 -16.50 2.47 5.86
CA ILE A 111 -15.45 2.86 6.80
C ILE A 111 -15.80 4.20 7.44
N LYS A 112 -15.86 4.22 8.78
CA LYS A 112 -16.16 5.42 9.57
C LYS A 112 -14.87 6.22 9.81
N ALA A 113 -14.63 7.24 8.98
CA ALA A 113 -13.47 8.13 9.13
C ALA A 113 -13.87 9.60 9.05
N THR A 114 -13.23 10.46 9.83
CA THR A 114 -13.44 11.92 9.79
C THR A 114 -13.03 12.50 8.44
N LYS A 115 -11.81 12.19 8.00
CA LYS A 115 -11.32 12.55 6.66
C LYS A 115 -11.08 11.28 5.84
N LYS A 116 -11.79 11.15 4.72
CA LYS A 116 -11.57 10.13 3.68
C LYS A 116 -10.80 10.80 2.55
N ILE A 117 -9.50 10.50 2.48
CA ILE A 117 -8.56 11.08 1.52
C ILE A 117 -8.47 10.13 0.32
N GLY A 118 -8.62 10.67 -0.89
CA GLY A 118 -8.43 9.96 -2.16
C GLY A 118 -7.49 10.69 -3.09
N PHE A 119 -7.29 10.12 -4.28
CA PHE A 119 -6.55 10.79 -5.35
C PHE A 119 -7.30 12.03 -5.85
N ASN A 120 -6.54 13.01 -6.33
CA ASN A 120 -7.11 14.15 -7.03
C ASN A 120 -7.49 13.75 -8.48
N ARG A 121 -8.23 14.62 -9.19
CA ARG A 121 -8.88 14.28 -10.47
C ARG A 121 -7.92 13.86 -11.59
N ASP A 122 -6.66 14.28 -11.53
CA ASP A 122 -5.58 13.88 -12.44
C ASP A 122 -5.23 12.39 -12.33
N ARG A 123 -5.34 11.82 -11.13
CA ARG A 123 -4.98 10.41 -10.87
C ARG A 123 -6.14 9.53 -10.45
N ALA A 124 -7.27 10.13 -10.08
CA ALA A 124 -8.49 9.41 -9.76
C ALA A 124 -9.00 8.68 -11.01
N ARG A 125 -9.30 7.38 -10.86
CA ARG A 125 -10.02 6.59 -11.86
C ARG A 125 -11.37 6.19 -11.28
N GLU A 126 -12.29 5.77 -12.16
CA GLU A 126 -13.59 5.20 -11.76
C GLU A 126 -14.35 6.09 -10.78
N MET A 127 -14.24 7.40 -10.96
CA MET A 127 -14.88 8.43 -10.13
C MET A 127 -14.62 8.29 -8.62
N GLN A 128 -13.44 7.77 -8.22
CA GLN A 128 -13.05 7.58 -6.80
C GLN A 128 -13.32 8.82 -5.93
N TRP A 129 -13.18 10.02 -6.51
CA TRP A 129 -13.42 11.30 -5.83
C TRP A 129 -14.85 11.48 -5.28
N LEU A 130 -15.84 10.72 -5.75
CA LEU A 130 -17.21 10.71 -5.21
C LEU A 130 -17.31 10.00 -3.85
N PHE A 131 -16.31 9.18 -3.50
CA PHE A 131 -16.30 8.33 -2.30
C PHE A 131 -15.41 8.87 -1.19
N THR A 132 -14.78 10.03 -1.42
CA THR A 132 -13.79 10.66 -0.54
C THR A 132 -14.17 12.12 -0.32
N ASN A 133 -13.95 12.64 0.89
CA ASN A 133 -14.27 14.04 1.25
C ASN A 133 -13.04 14.96 1.29
N ALA A 134 -11.85 14.40 1.12
CA ALA A 134 -10.59 15.12 1.00
C ALA A 134 -9.75 14.51 -0.13
N LYS A 135 -8.80 15.28 -0.66
CA LYS A 135 -7.95 14.87 -1.77
C LYS A 135 -6.50 15.20 -1.46
N VAL A 136 -5.60 14.37 -1.95
CA VAL A 136 -4.17 14.69 -1.96
C VAL A 136 -3.89 15.86 -2.91
N GLU A 137 -2.78 16.56 -2.66
CA GLU A 137 -2.27 17.55 -3.59
C GLU A 137 -1.85 16.89 -4.92
N MET A 138 -1.95 17.65 -6.01
CA MET A 138 -1.50 17.20 -7.32
C MET A 138 0.03 17.19 -7.36
N THR A 139 0.61 16.18 -7.97
CA THR A 139 2.06 16.10 -8.22
C THR A 139 2.31 15.92 -9.71
N THR A 140 3.22 16.72 -10.25
CA THR A 140 3.68 16.65 -11.64
C THR A 140 4.67 15.50 -11.87
N SER A 141 5.18 14.87 -10.80
CA SER A 141 6.12 13.76 -10.94
C SER A 141 5.46 12.56 -11.62
N PRO A 142 6.08 11.97 -12.66
CA PRO A 142 5.55 10.78 -13.30
C PRO A 142 5.64 9.53 -12.41
N HIS A 143 6.47 9.54 -11.36
CA HIS A 143 6.69 8.38 -10.51
C HIS A 143 5.45 8.08 -9.63
N VAL A 144 5.03 6.81 -9.61
CA VAL A 144 3.81 6.39 -8.89
C VAL A 144 3.93 6.59 -7.38
N LEU A 145 5.10 6.25 -6.81
CA LEU A 145 5.39 6.43 -5.38
C LEU A 145 5.16 7.87 -4.93
N ASP A 146 5.61 8.86 -5.71
CA ASP A 146 5.50 10.28 -5.33
C ASP A 146 4.04 10.68 -5.18
N GLY A 147 3.17 10.19 -6.06
CA GLY A 147 1.72 10.37 -5.94
C GLY A 147 1.11 9.66 -4.73
N GLN A 148 1.62 8.48 -4.36
CA GLN A 148 1.18 7.78 -3.16
C GLN A 148 1.67 8.49 -1.88
N MET A 149 2.86 9.08 -1.90
CA MET A 149 3.46 9.78 -0.76
C MET A 149 2.69 11.05 -0.40
N MET A 150 1.93 11.62 -1.35
CA MET A 150 1.02 12.73 -1.07
C MET A 150 -0.10 12.36 -0.08
N PHE A 151 -0.41 11.08 0.13
CA PHE A 151 -1.33 10.65 1.20
C PHE A 151 -0.73 10.86 2.59
N ALA A 152 0.56 10.55 2.78
CA ALA A 152 1.26 10.86 4.03
C ALA A 152 1.33 12.37 4.25
N LYS A 153 1.68 13.14 3.21
CA LYS A 153 1.68 14.62 3.26
C LYS A 153 0.33 15.19 3.65
N ALA A 154 -0.77 14.65 3.09
CA ALA A 154 -2.13 15.12 3.36
C ALA A 154 -2.58 14.94 4.83
N ILE A 155 -1.87 14.13 5.61
CA ILE A 155 -2.05 13.97 7.06
C ILE A 155 -0.90 14.57 7.87
N GLY A 156 -0.15 15.50 7.28
CA GLY A 156 0.86 16.31 7.98
C GLY A 156 2.23 15.67 8.13
N VAL A 157 2.51 14.53 7.48
CA VAL A 157 3.87 13.97 7.46
C VAL A 157 4.79 14.90 6.66
N THR A 158 5.91 15.28 7.25
CA THR A 158 6.89 16.22 6.66
C THR A 158 8.07 15.50 6.02
N ASP A 159 8.58 14.45 6.65
CA ASP A 159 9.60 13.56 6.07
C ASP A 159 8.94 12.53 5.15
N LEU A 160 9.04 12.78 3.84
CA LEU A 160 8.49 11.91 2.78
C LEU A 160 9.55 10.98 2.16
N THR A 161 10.72 10.84 2.79
CA THR A 161 11.78 9.95 2.31
C THR A 161 11.27 8.51 2.30
N PRO A 162 11.26 7.81 1.16
CA PRO A 162 10.73 6.46 1.12
C PRO A 162 11.69 5.48 1.80
N CYS A 163 11.12 4.53 2.55
CA CYS A 163 11.83 3.40 3.14
C CYS A 163 11.02 2.13 2.87
N TRP A 164 11.70 0.99 2.74
CA TRP A 164 11.07 -0.32 2.52
C TRP A 164 11.66 -1.36 3.47
N SER A 165 11.30 -1.27 4.74
CA SER A 165 11.59 -2.34 5.69
C SER A 165 10.50 -3.40 5.60
N LEU A 166 10.69 -4.40 4.75
CA LEU A 166 9.80 -5.56 4.67
C LEU A 166 10.01 -6.46 5.91
N PRO A 167 8.93 -6.96 6.53
CA PRO A 167 9.07 -7.96 7.57
C PRO A 167 9.58 -9.27 6.94
N LEU A 168 10.75 -9.71 7.35
CA LEU A 168 11.33 -10.99 6.95
C LEU A 168 11.37 -11.90 8.17
N SER A 169 10.69 -13.04 8.10
CA SER A 169 10.76 -14.03 9.16
C SER A 169 12.08 -14.80 9.11
N GLN A 170 12.54 -15.32 10.25
CA GLN A 170 13.71 -16.20 10.25
C GLN A 170 13.49 -17.43 9.35
N SER A 171 12.27 -17.96 9.29
CA SER A 171 11.92 -19.06 8.38
C SER A 171 12.07 -18.69 6.90
N ASP A 172 11.74 -17.47 6.50
CA ASP A 172 11.94 -17.02 5.11
C ASP A 172 13.44 -16.87 4.79
N LEU A 173 14.22 -16.35 5.74
CA LEU A 173 15.67 -16.25 5.61
C LEU A 173 16.31 -17.64 5.48
N ASP A 174 15.92 -18.59 6.34
CA ASP A 174 16.42 -19.96 6.33
C ASP A 174 16.03 -20.68 5.04
N TYR A 175 14.78 -20.52 4.59
CA TYR A 175 14.31 -21.07 3.32
C TYR A 175 15.09 -20.49 2.14
N SER A 176 15.28 -19.17 2.09
CA SER A 176 16.04 -18.51 1.02
C SER A 176 17.49 -18.97 0.96
N ALA A 177 18.10 -19.26 2.12
CA ALA A 177 19.48 -19.72 2.20
C ALA A 177 19.68 -21.10 1.56
N THR A 178 18.62 -21.91 1.40
CA THR A 178 18.71 -23.20 0.70
C THR A 178 18.95 -23.05 -0.81
N PHE A 179 18.65 -21.88 -1.39
CA PHE A 179 18.83 -21.58 -2.81
C PHE A 179 20.09 -20.75 -3.11
N ILE A 180 20.75 -20.20 -2.07
CA ILE A 180 21.86 -19.27 -2.21
C ILE A 180 23.18 -20.00 -1.90
N ASP A 181 24.05 -20.10 -2.91
CA ASP A 181 25.40 -20.60 -2.71
C ASP A 181 26.30 -19.48 -2.18
N LYS A 182 26.71 -19.58 -0.91
CA LYS A 182 27.52 -18.56 -0.24
C LYS A 182 28.96 -18.45 -0.78
N THR A 183 29.40 -19.39 -1.60
CA THR A 183 30.76 -19.43 -2.15
C THR A 183 30.90 -18.71 -3.49
N LYS A 184 29.78 -18.38 -4.14
CA LYS A 184 29.76 -17.72 -5.45
C LYS A 184 28.75 -16.58 -5.51
N LYS A 185 28.82 -15.81 -6.59
CA LYS A 185 27.81 -14.78 -6.88
C LYS A 185 26.51 -15.47 -7.31
N ASN A 186 25.39 -15.02 -6.77
CA ASN A 186 24.06 -15.52 -7.12
C ASN A 186 23.34 -14.45 -7.93
N VAL A 187 22.61 -14.86 -8.97
CA VAL A 187 21.79 -13.98 -9.81
C VAL A 187 20.35 -14.49 -9.78
N LEU A 188 19.40 -13.58 -9.53
CA LEU A 188 17.97 -13.87 -9.58
C LEU A 188 17.42 -13.38 -10.93
N ILE A 189 16.69 -14.25 -11.62
CA ILE A 189 15.96 -13.92 -12.84
C ILE A 189 14.46 -14.01 -12.53
N SER A 190 13.71 -12.95 -12.81
CA SER A 190 12.25 -12.91 -12.69
C SER A 190 11.64 -12.79 -14.09
N PRO A 191 11.51 -13.90 -14.85
CA PRO A 191 11.25 -13.86 -16.29
C PRO A 191 9.80 -13.52 -16.65
N CYS A 192 8.88 -13.67 -15.70
CA CYS A 192 7.45 -13.56 -15.95
C CYS A 192 6.85 -12.35 -15.25
N SER A 193 5.82 -11.79 -15.88
CA SER A 193 4.97 -10.74 -15.35
C SER A 193 3.49 -11.15 -15.44
N SER A 194 2.60 -10.23 -15.05
CA SER A 194 1.14 -10.46 -15.18
C SER A 194 0.63 -10.31 -16.61
N LYS A 195 1.44 -9.83 -17.56
CA LYS A 195 1.09 -9.64 -18.96
C LYS A 195 2.17 -10.24 -19.84
N LYS A 196 1.83 -11.27 -20.61
CA LYS A 196 2.81 -12.01 -21.44
C LYS A 196 3.57 -11.11 -22.40
N GLU A 197 2.93 -10.05 -22.91
CA GLU A 197 3.56 -9.08 -23.81
C GLU A 197 4.73 -8.30 -23.17
N LYS A 198 4.86 -8.32 -21.84
CA LYS A 198 5.97 -7.70 -21.11
C LYS A 198 7.07 -8.69 -20.74
N ASP A 199 6.85 -9.97 -20.97
CA ASP A 199 7.80 -11.01 -20.61
C ASP A 199 8.90 -11.04 -21.68
N TRP A 200 10.14 -11.21 -21.25
CA TRP A 200 11.24 -11.43 -22.18
C TRP A 200 11.20 -12.87 -22.69
N GLY A 201 11.70 -13.11 -23.91
CA GLY A 201 11.65 -14.43 -24.55
C GLY A 201 12.28 -15.52 -23.68
N ALA A 202 11.68 -16.72 -23.67
CA ALA A 202 12.21 -17.85 -22.90
C ALA A 202 13.62 -18.23 -23.37
N GLU A 203 13.84 -18.22 -24.69
CA GLU A 203 15.16 -18.46 -25.31
C GLU A 203 16.18 -17.44 -24.81
N SER A 204 15.83 -16.15 -24.80
CA SER A 204 16.75 -15.10 -24.36
C SER A 204 17.06 -15.17 -22.86
N ASN A 205 16.08 -15.54 -22.02
CA ASN A 205 16.33 -15.82 -20.60
C ASN A 205 17.27 -17.02 -20.41
N ALA A 206 17.15 -18.06 -21.26
CA ALA A 206 18.05 -19.21 -21.22
C ALA A 206 19.47 -18.85 -21.67
N GLU A 207 19.60 -18.07 -22.74
CA GLU A 207 20.89 -17.58 -23.25
C GLU A 207 21.64 -16.77 -22.18
N ILE A 208 20.97 -15.83 -21.50
CA ILE A 208 21.64 -15.04 -20.46
C ILE A 208 22.00 -15.90 -19.24
N ALA A 209 21.16 -16.87 -18.87
CA ALA A 209 21.46 -17.78 -17.78
C ALA A 209 22.70 -18.64 -18.09
N GLN A 210 22.80 -19.15 -19.32
CA GLN A 210 23.98 -19.89 -19.79
C GLN A 210 25.24 -19.01 -19.77
N TRP A 211 25.14 -17.79 -20.30
CA TRP A 211 26.25 -16.83 -20.32
C TRP A 211 26.76 -16.48 -18.91
N LEU A 212 25.86 -16.36 -17.92
CA LEU A 212 26.23 -16.09 -16.53
C LEU A 212 26.91 -17.29 -15.82
N THR A 213 26.76 -18.50 -16.36
CA THR A 213 27.30 -19.74 -15.77
C THR A 213 28.53 -20.29 -16.50
N ALA A 214 28.88 -19.72 -17.65
CA ALA A 214 30.07 -20.08 -18.43
C ALA A 214 31.33 -19.44 -17.84
#